data_AF-A0A537FCP8-F1
#
_entry.id   AF-A0A537FCP8-F1
#
_cell.length_a   1.000
_cell.length_b   1.000
_cell.length_c   1.000
_cell.angle_alpha   90.00
_cell.angle_beta   90.00
_cell.angle_gamma   90.00
#
_symmetry.space_group_name_H-M   'P 1'
#
loop_
_entity.id
_entity.type
_entity.pdbx_description
1 polymer ?
#
loop_
_entity_poly.entity_id
_entity_poly.type
_entity_poly.pdbx_seq_one_letter_code
_entity_poly.pdbx_strand_id
1 'polypeptide(L)' 'ASLALASPRDSSQEFSGKVNGTISHKPAGKQGFGFDPIFIPKGARKTFAQGGTEFKDKYSHRAFAFRKLALWYIKTKI' A
#
# COMPACT_ATOMS: atom_id res chain seq x y z
N ALA A 1 -2.20 -4.62 -2.94
CA ALA A 1 -2.81 -3.71 -3.93
C ALA A 1 -2.05 -3.82 -5.23
N SER A 2 -2.77 -3.76 -6.35
CA SER A 2 -2.20 -3.67 -7.69
C SER A 2 -2.63 -2.35 -8.31
N LEU A 3 -1.74 -1.74 -9.08
CA LEU A 3 -1.97 -0.53 -9.88
C LEU A 3 -1.64 -0.87 -11.32
N ALA A 4 -2.42 -0.39 -12.28
CA ALA A 4 -2.13 -0.50 -13.70
C ALA A 4 -2.00 0.91 -14.29
N LEU A 5 -0.93 1.15 -15.05
CA LEU A 5 -0.76 2.34 -15.87
C LEU A 5 -1.06 1.97 -17.32
N ALA A 6 -2.05 2.62 -17.92
CA ALA A 6 -2.43 2.40 -19.31
C ALA A 6 -2.20 3.68 -20.13
N SER A 7 -1.67 3.51 -21.34
CA SER A 7 -1.44 4.55 -22.34
C SER A 7 -2.13 4.12 -23.64
N PRO A 8 -2.75 5.02 -24.41
CA PRO A 8 -3.29 4.68 -25.73
C PRO A 8 -2.23 4.17 -26.71
N ARG A 9 -0.94 4.45 -26.45
CA ARG A 9 0.18 4.11 -27.34
C ARG A 9 0.93 2.85 -26.93
N ASP A 10 0.78 2.41 -25.67
CA ASP A 10 1.63 1.38 -25.08
C ASP A 10 0.80 0.31 -24.36
N SER A 11 1.38 -0.88 -24.20
CA SER A 11 0.77 -1.90 -23.37
C SER A 11 0.73 -1.47 -21.89
N SER A 12 -0.36 -1.84 -21.22
CA SER A 12 -0.54 -1.53 -19.80
C SER A 12 0.57 -2.14 -18.95
N GLN A 13 1.06 -1.36 -17.99
CA GLN A 13 2.08 -1.78 -17.02
C GLN A 13 1.46 -1.97 -15.65
N GLU A 14 1.72 -3.11 -15.02
CA GLU A 14 1.17 -3.45 -13.71
C GLU A 14 2.21 -3.40 -12.59
N PHE A 15 1.82 -2.83 -11.44
CA PHE A 15 2.64 -2.69 -10.26
C PHE A 15 1.89 -3.23 -9.05
N SER A 16 2.42 -4.30 -8.45
CA SER A 16 1.82 -4.90 -7.25
C SER A 16 2.66 -4.63 -6.00
N GLY A 17 1.97 -4.26 -4.93
CA GLY A 17 2.50 -4.17 -3.58
C GLY A 17 1.79 -5.17 -2.66
N LYS A 18 2.57 -5.79 -1.79
CA LYS A 18 2.11 -6.76 -0.79
C LYS A 18 2.64 -6.34 0.57
N VAL A 19 1.86 -6.63 1.61
CA VAL A 19 2.23 -6.39 3.00
C VAL A 19 1.92 -7.65 3.76
N ASN A 20 2.94 -8.20 4.41
CA ASN A 20 2.76 -9.27 5.38
C ASN A 20 2.46 -8.66 6.74
N GLY A 21 1.70 -9.36 7.57
CA GLY A 21 1.27 -8.86 8.87
C GLY A 21 0.51 -9.92 9.64
N THR A 22 -0.09 -9.49 10.74
CA THR A 22 -0.93 -10.32 11.61
C THR A 22 -2.28 -9.66 11.82
N ILE A 23 -3.26 -10.46 12.24
CA ILE A 23 -4.59 -9.98 12.62
C ILE A 23 -4.63 -9.77 14.13
N SER A 24 -5.09 -8.61 14.58
CA SER A 24 -5.24 -8.30 15.99
C SER A 24 -6.44 -9.04 16.60
N HIS A 25 -6.38 -9.33 17.90
CA HIS A 25 -7.48 -9.98 18.61
C HIS A 25 -8.74 -9.10 18.73
N LYS A 26 -8.58 -7.77 18.69
CA LYS A 26 -9.68 -6.80 18.73
C LYS A 26 -9.41 -5.65 17.75
N PRO A 27 -10.45 -5.06 17.13
CA PRO A 27 -10.29 -3.85 16.33
C PRO A 27 -9.70 -2.71 17.15
N ALA A 28 -8.81 -1.92 16.54
CA ALA A 28 -8.22 -0.74 17.14
C ALA A 28 -8.05 0.37 16.09
N GLY A 29 -8.28 1.63 16.50
CA GLY A 29 -8.26 2.78 15.59
C GLY A 29 -9.59 3.02 14.87
N LYS A 30 -9.77 4.22 14.33
CA LYS A 30 -11.00 4.67 13.66
C LYS A 30 -10.76 5.19 12.24
N GLN A 31 -9.51 5.24 11.79
CA GLN A 31 -9.14 5.79 10.49
C GLN A 31 -9.09 4.69 9.43
N GLY A 32 -9.14 5.06 8.16
CA GLY A 32 -9.06 4.10 7.08
C GLY A 32 -10.38 3.36 6.81
N PHE A 33 -10.29 2.17 6.23
CA PHE A 33 -11.46 1.42 5.77
C PHE A 33 -11.20 -0.11 5.75
N GLY A 34 -12.27 -0.90 5.62
CA GLY A 34 -12.17 -2.35 5.51
C GLY A 34 -11.45 -2.99 6.71
N PHE A 35 -10.39 -3.75 6.46
CA PHE A 35 -9.63 -4.48 7.48
C PHE A 35 -8.59 -3.63 8.23
N ASP A 36 -8.50 -2.34 7.93
CA ASP A 36 -7.54 -1.44 8.59
C ASP A 36 -7.59 -1.49 10.14
N PRO A 37 -8.77 -1.64 10.79
CA PRO A 37 -8.84 -1.73 12.24
C PRO A 37 -8.28 -3.01 12.85
N ILE A 38 -8.03 -4.07 12.06
CA ILE A 38 -7.56 -5.36 12.59
C ILE A 38 -6.21 -5.81 12.02
N PHE A 39 -5.74 -5.20 10.93
CA PHE A 39 -4.50 -5.64 10.30
C PHE A 39 -3.28 -4.87 10.85
N ILE A 40 -2.32 -5.60 11.42
CA ILE A 40 -1.04 -5.08 11.91
C ILE A 40 0.06 -5.46 10.90
N PRO A 41 0.66 -4.49 10.19
CA PRO A 41 1.74 -4.79 9.26
C PRO A 41 2.99 -5.28 10.00
N LYS A 42 3.75 -6.20 9.37
CA LYS A 42 4.97 -6.76 9.94
C LYS A 42 5.96 -5.63 10.31
N GLY A 43 6.46 -5.67 11.54
CA GLY A 43 7.37 -4.66 12.08
C GLY A 43 6.67 -3.46 12.73
N ALA A 44 5.34 -3.39 12.71
CA ALA A 44 4.58 -2.40 13.46
C ALA A 44 3.92 -3.00 14.71
N ARG A 45 3.50 -2.12 15.62
CA ARG A 45 2.70 -2.46 16.81
C ARG A 45 1.27 -1.90 16.76
N LYS A 46 0.94 -1.22 15.67
CA LYS A 46 -0.33 -0.51 15.47
C LYS A 46 -1.04 -1.08 14.25
N THR A 47 -2.36 -1.11 14.29
CA THR A 47 -3.18 -1.43 13.12
C THR A 47 -3.11 -0.29 12.10
N PHE A 48 -3.47 -0.54 10.85
CA PHE A 48 -3.54 0.52 9.84
C PHE A 48 -4.50 1.65 10.21
N ALA A 49 -5.56 1.36 10.98
CA ALA A 49 -6.52 2.38 11.43
C ALA A 49 -6.02 3.28 12.57
N GLN A 50 -4.88 2.95 13.19
CA GLN A 50 -4.24 3.74 14.24
C GLN A 50 -3.11 4.64 13.73
N GLY A 51 -2.58 4.36 12.54
CA GLY A 51 -1.30 4.92 12.09
C GLY A 51 -1.37 6.28 11.37
N GLY A 52 -2.53 6.70 10.87
CA GLY A 52 -2.62 7.88 10.01
C GLY A 52 -1.90 7.75 8.68
N THR A 53 -1.79 8.87 7.97
CA THR A 53 -1.25 8.93 6.59
C THR A 53 0.21 8.52 6.54
N GLU A 54 1.08 9.09 7.37
CA GLU A 54 2.52 8.79 7.35
C GLU A 54 2.83 7.31 7.58
N PHE A 55 2.09 6.66 8.49
CA PHE A 55 2.21 5.23 8.72
C PHE A 55 1.76 4.42 7.51
N LYS A 56 0.65 4.81 6.87
CA LYS A 56 0.17 4.16 5.64
C LYS A 56 1.14 4.36 4.48
N ASP A 57 1.78 5.51 4.38
CA ASP A 57 2.80 5.74 3.37
C ASP A 57 4.01 4.83 3.63
N LYS A 58 4.39 4.62 4.89
CA LYS A 58 5.50 3.72 5.23
C LYS A 58 5.19 2.25 5.01
N TYR A 59 3.99 1.79 5.35
CA TYR A 59 3.70 0.34 5.47
C TYR A 59 2.66 -0.21 4.49
N SER A 60 1.89 0.62 3.78
CA SER A 60 0.76 0.08 3.00
C SER A 60 1.20 -0.56 1.68
N HIS A 61 0.44 -1.58 1.28
CA HIS A 61 0.64 -2.25 0.00
C HIS A 61 0.45 -1.29 -1.18
N ARG A 62 -0.36 -0.23 -1.00
CA ARG A 62 -0.62 0.77 -2.04
C ARG A 62 0.60 1.67 -2.21
N ALA A 63 1.17 2.13 -1.10
CA ALA A 63 2.40 2.91 -1.14
C ALA A 63 3.56 2.11 -1.78
N PHE A 64 3.67 0.81 -1.50
CA PHE A 64 4.68 -0.04 -2.17
C PHE A 64 4.43 -0.20 -3.67
N ALA A 65 3.19 -0.39 -4.11
CA ALA A 65 2.84 -0.43 -5.52
C ALA A 65 3.19 0.90 -6.21
N PHE A 66 2.84 2.03 -5.59
CA PHE A 66 3.13 3.36 -6.13
C PHE A 66 4.63 3.66 -6.21
N ARG A 67 5.42 3.27 -5.20
CA ARG A 67 6.88 3.43 -5.26
C ARG A 67 7.48 2.66 -6.43
N LYS A 68 7.00 1.44 -6.71
CA LYS A 68 7.43 0.67 -7.87
C LYS A 68 7.08 1.38 -9.18
N LEU A 69 5.86 1.91 -9.30
CA LEU A 69 5.44 2.71 -10.43
C LEU A 69 6.34 3.93 -10.61
N ALA A 70 6.58 4.71 -9.55
CA ALA A 70 7.39 5.93 -9.60
C ALA A 70 8.84 5.63 -10.02
N LEU A 71 9.45 4.60 -9.45
CA LEU A 71 10.80 4.17 -9.82
C LEU A 71 10.87 3.70 -11.27
N TRP A 72 9.87 2.95 -11.74
CA TRP A 72 9.78 2.57 -13.14
C TRP A 72 9.66 3.82 -14.01
N TYR A 73 8.70 4.71 -13.75
CA TYR A 73 8.44 5.91 -14.55
C TYR A 73 9.68 6.81 -14.71
N ILE A 74 10.41 7.06 -13.62
CA ILE A 74 11.65 7.87 -13.65
C ILE A 74 12.73 7.21 -14.51
N LYS A 75 12.84 5.87 -14.46
CA LYS A 75 13.85 5.12 -15.23
C LYS A 75 13.50 5.02 -16.71
N THR A 76 12.22 4.84 -17.02
CA THR A 76 11.80 4.56 -18.40
C THR A 76 11.67 5.82 -19.24
N LYS A 77 11.71 7.03 -18.64
CA LYS A 77 11.61 8.35 -19.29
C LYS A 77 10.93 8.25 -20.67
N ILE A 78 9.59 8.25 -20.64
CA ILE A 78 8.86 8.90 -21.74
C ILE A 78 9.27 10.38 -21.74
#